data_AF-A0A3G5U5H9-F1
#
_entry.id   AF-A0A3G5U5H9-F1
#
_cell.length_a   1.000
_cell.length_b   1.000
_cell.length_c   1.000
_cell.angle_alpha   90.00
_cell.angle_beta   90.00
_cell.angle_gamma   90.00
#
_symmetry.space_group_name_H-M   'P 1'
#
loop_
_entity.id
_entity.type
_entity.pdbx_description
1 polymer ?
#
loop_
_entity_poly.entity_id
_entity_poly.type
_entity_poly.pdbx_seq_one_letter_code
_entity_poly.pdbx_strand_id
1 'polypeptide(L)'
;MVALFLLLTLTGCWSRYEVQNMNYATAVGIDYVDGQYTLYVQLLDFSTVAKLEGQQKAEQPPVWVGKGEGSSFTEAANDLYSTSQQRLNLGQISAILFSERLMKENKVGEVLELINRYREIRYLAWLFSTREPPEEILLATPFFRFSPNA
;
A
#
# COMPACT_ATOMS: atom_id res chain seq x y z
N MET A 1 45.01 -20.06 10.82
CA MET A 1 43.91 -20.59 9.98
C MET A 1 42.53 -20.27 10.54
N VAL A 2 42.30 -20.37 11.87
CA VAL A 2 41.00 -20.07 12.52
C VAL A 2 40.54 -18.61 12.37
N ALA A 3 41.46 -17.64 12.45
CA ALA A 3 41.12 -16.22 12.34
C ALA A 3 40.55 -15.81 10.96
N LEU A 4 40.92 -16.52 9.88
CA LEU A 4 40.44 -16.23 8.53
C LEU A 4 38.99 -16.73 8.31
N PHE A 5 38.59 -17.77 9.06
CA PHE A 5 37.25 -18.35 8.99
C PHE A 5 36.20 -17.45 9.69
N LEU A 6 36.60 -16.74 10.76
CA LEU A 6 35.76 -15.78 11.46
C LEU A 6 35.41 -14.55 10.61
N LEU A 7 36.29 -14.12 9.71
CA LEU A 7 36.04 -12.97 8.82
C LEU A 7 34.98 -13.26 7.75
N LEU A 8 34.81 -14.53 7.36
CA LEU A 8 33.78 -14.94 6.40
C LEU A 8 32.36 -14.93 7.01
N THR A 9 32.25 -14.94 8.34
CA THR A 9 30.96 -14.90 9.05
C THR A 9 30.47 -13.49 9.38
N LEU A 10 31.23 -12.44 9.03
CA LEU A 10 30.88 -11.03 9.28
C LEU A 10 30.02 -10.38 8.16
N THR A 11 29.51 -11.13 7.18
CA THR A 11 28.62 -10.61 6.12
C THR A 11 27.18 -10.42 6.63
N GLY A 12 27.02 -9.69 7.74
CA GLY A 12 25.74 -9.33 8.30
C GLY A 12 25.20 -8.04 7.68
N CYS A 13 24.43 -8.15 6.60
CA CYS A 13 23.28 -7.28 6.23
C CYS A 13 22.79 -7.57 4.79
N TRP A 14 22.79 -8.81 4.33
CA TRP A 14 22.36 -9.18 2.96
C TRP A 14 20.87 -8.95 2.65
N SER A 15 20.05 -8.59 3.66
CA SER A 15 18.60 -8.36 3.47
C SER A 15 18.12 -7.09 4.18
N ARG A 16 18.99 -6.07 4.28
CA ARG A 16 18.59 -4.80 4.88
C ARG A 16 17.95 -3.91 3.81
N TYR A 17 16.64 -3.73 3.92
CA TYR A 17 15.93 -2.68 3.19
C TYR A 17 16.02 -1.39 4.00
N GLU A 18 16.47 -0.32 3.36
CA GLU A 18 16.50 0.99 4.01
C GLU A 18 15.09 1.57 4.06
N VAL A 19 14.70 2.09 5.22
CA VAL A 19 13.37 2.69 5.47
C VAL A 19 13.04 3.80 4.46
N GLN A 20 14.06 4.53 4.02
CA GLN A 20 13.93 5.60 3.03
C GLN A 20 13.67 5.11 1.59
N ASN A 21 13.91 3.82 1.33
CA ASN A 21 13.77 3.21 -0.01
C ASN A 21 12.50 2.34 -0.12
N MET A 22 11.48 2.64 0.68
CA MET A 22 10.21 1.92 0.72
C MET A 22 9.03 2.88 0.59
N ASN A 23 8.02 2.44 -0.16
CA ASN A 23 6.72 3.10 -0.24
C ASN A 23 5.78 2.46 0.78
N TYR A 24 5.14 3.25 1.64
CA TYR A 24 4.29 2.73 2.71
C TYR A 24 2.82 2.84 2.34
N ALA A 25 2.16 1.69 2.18
CA ALA A 25 0.74 1.63 1.91
C ALA A 25 -0.07 1.83 3.20
N THR A 26 -1.08 2.71 3.16
CA THR A 26 -1.96 3.01 4.29
C THR A 26 -3.38 2.51 4.09
N ALA A 27 -3.85 2.48 2.84
CA ALA A 27 -5.16 1.98 2.48
C ALA A 27 -5.14 1.30 1.11
N VAL A 28 -6.07 0.36 0.90
CA VAL A 28 -6.25 -0.35 -0.36
C VAL A 28 -7.70 -0.24 -0.81
N GLY A 29 -7.91 0.13 -2.07
CA GLY A 29 -9.20 0.06 -2.75
C GLY A 29 -9.22 -1.12 -3.71
N ILE A 30 -10.27 -1.91 -3.69
CA ILE A 30 -10.48 -3.00 -4.65
C ILE A 30 -11.78 -2.78 -5.39
N ASP A 31 -11.66 -2.87 -6.70
CA ASP A 31 -12.76 -2.73 -7.63
C ASP A 31 -12.81 -3.90 -8.63
N TYR A 32 -13.96 -4.05 -9.27
CA TYR A 32 -14.18 -4.99 -10.36
C TYR A 32 -14.98 -4.31 -11.47
N VAL A 33 -14.33 -4.13 -12.62
CA VAL A 33 -14.84 -3.40 -13.78
C VAL A 33 -14.57 -4.24 -15.02
N ASP A 34 -15.59 -4.43 -15.87
CA ASP A 34 -15.45 -5.10 -17.17
C ASP A 34 -14.74 -6.46 -17.11
N GLY A 35 -15.01 -7.23 -16.05
CA GLY A 35 -14.45 -8.56 -15.84
C GLY A 35 -13.03 -8.58 -15.25
N GLN A 36 -12.46 -7.42 -14.89
CA GLN A 36 -11.10 -7.28 -14.37
C GLN A 36 -11.09 -6.68 -12.97
N TYR A 37 -10.11 -7.10 -12.17
CA TYR A 37 -9.80 -6.47 -10.89
C TYR A 37 -9.00 -5.20 -11.11
N THR A 38 -9.34 -4.17 -10.36
CA THR A 38 -8.53 -2.95 -10.26
C THR A 38 -8.18 -2.72 -8.80
N LEU A 39 -6.88 -2.64 -8.51
CA LEU A 39 -6.35 -2.36 -7.19
C LEU A 39 -5.83 -0.94 -7.14
N TYR A 40 -6.18 -0.25 -6.06
CA TYR A 40 -5.73 1.08 -5.72
C TYR A 40 -4.99 1.03 -4.40
N VAL A 41 -3.79 1.59 -4.32
CA VAL A 41 -3.02 1.61 -3.08
C VAL A 41 -2.61 3.03 -2.75
N GLN A 42 -3.13 3.54 -1.64
CA GLN A 42 -2.78 4.85 -1.13
C GLN A 42 -1.43 4.77 -0.43
N LEU A 43 -0.50 5.64 -0.84
CA LEU A 43 0.84 5.73 -0.30
C LEU A 43 0.99 6.95 0.61
N LEU A 44 1.74 6.76 1.69
CA LEU A 44 2.13 7.83 2.60
C LEU A 44 3.36 8.57 2.07
N ASP A 45 3.28 9.89 1.98
CA ASP A 45 4.42 10.75 1.66
C ASP A 45 5.03 11.35 2.95
N PHE A 46 6.34 11.13 3.14
CA PHE A 46 7.12 11.62 4.27
C PHE A 46 7.81 12.97 4.02
N SER A 47 7.67 13.56 2.83
CA SER A 47 8.32 14.81 2.41
C SER A 47 8.07 15.98 3.38
N THR A 48 6.93 15.97 4.08
CA THR A 48 6.53 17.04 5.01
C THR A 48 6.93 16.80 6.47
N VAL A 49 7.34 15.56 6.81
CA VAL A 49 7.79 15.17 8.16
C VAL A 49 9.32 15.33 8.29
N ALA A 50 10.05 15.09 7.21
CA ALA A 50 11.49 15.34 7.15
C ALA A 50 11.75 16.86 7.21
N LYS A 51 12.19 17.37 8.37
CA LYS A 51 12.73 18.73 8.48
C LYS A 51 14.06 18.80 7.73
N LEU A 52 14.02 19.18 6.45
CA LEU A 52 15.21 19.65 5.76
C LEU A 52 15.44 21.11 6.16
N GLU A 53 16.58 21.40 6.80
CA GLU A 53 16.94 22.77 7.16
C GLU A 53 16.94 23.64 5.90
N GLY A 54 16.16 24.72 5.90
CA GLY A 54 16.13 25.72 4.82
C GLY A 54 15.07 25.52 3.74
N GLN A 55 14.26 24.44 3.75
CA GLN A 55 13.12 24.30 2.84
C GLN A 55 11.81 24.77 3.47
N GLN A 56 11.06 25.60 2.75
CA GLN A 56 9.67 25.88 3.10
C GLN A 56 8.89 24.57 3.09
N LYS A 57 8.24 24.26 4.22
CA LYS A 57 7.36 23.10 4.35
C LYS A 57 6.29 23.21 3.26
N ALA A 58 6.22 22.22 2.35
CA ALA A 58 5.07 22.12 1.46
C ALA A 58 3.81 22.08 2.34
N GLU A 59 2.81 22.93 2.04
CA GLU A 59 1.62 23.05 2.89
C GLU A 59 0.86 21.72 3.03
N GLN A 60 1.02 20.81 2.05
CA GLN A 60 0.39 19.50 2.04
C GLN A 60 1.30 18.48 1.34
N PRO A 61 1.52 17.29 1.90
CA PRO A 61 2.10 16.18 1.16
C PRO A 61 1.07 15.71 0.10
N PRO A 62 1.45 15.56 -1.18
CA PRO A 62 0.58 14.96 -2.18
C PRO A 62 0.13 13.56 -1.75
N VAL A 63 -1.17 13.27 -1.92
CA VAL A 63 -1.70 11.90 -1.78
C VAL A 63 -1.41 11.16 -3.07
N TRP A 64 -0.66 10.07 -2.98
CA TRP A 64 -0.35 9.21 -4.12
C TRP A 64 -1.19 7.95 -4.07
N VAL A 65 -1.82 7.61 -5.19
CA VAL A 65 -2.54 6.35 -5.35
C VAL A 65 -1.89 5.58 -6.50
N GLY A 66 -1.28 4.44 -6.17
CA GLY A 66 -0.85 3.47 -7.17
C GLY A 66 -2.04 2.69 -7.70
N LYS A 67 -1.99 2.30 -8.98
CA LYS A 67 -3.05 1.54 -9.64
C LYS A 67 -2.46 0.31 -10.31
N GLY A 68 -3.16 -0.82 -10.21
CA GLY A 68 -2.85 -2.03 -10.95
C GLY A 68 -4.11 -2.74 -11.42
N GLU A 69 -4.05 -3.36 -12.60
CA GLU A 69 -5.18 -4.04 -13.23
C GLU A 69 -4.84 -5.48 -13.62
N GLY A 70 -5.83 -6.36 -13.62
CA GLY A 70 -5.62 -7.75 -14.04
C GLY A 70 -6.88 -8.61 -14.00
N SER A 71 -6.82 -9.75 -14.67
CA SER A 71 -7.92 -10.73 -14.71
C SER A 71 -8.13 -11.45 -13.36
N SER A 72 -7.12 -11.42 -12.48
CA SER A 72 -7.19 -11.90 -11.10
C SER A 72 -6.60 -10.86 -10.14
N PHE A 73 -6.97 -10.93 -8.87
CA PHE A 73 -6.37 -10.07 -7.84
C PHE A 73 -4.84 -10.24 -7.77
N THR A 74 -4.31 -11.44 -8.02
CA THR A 74 -2.85 -11.67 -8.02
C THR A 74 -2.19 -10.96 -9.19
N GLU A 75 -2.82 -10.98 -10.37
CA GLU A 75 -2.32 -10.28 -11.56
C GLU A 75 -2.36 -8.77 -11.35
N ALA A 76 -3.47 -8.22 -10.86
CA ALA A 76 -3.60 -6.80 -10.54
C ALA A 76 -2.57 -6.35 -9.48
N ALA A 77 -2.29 -7.20 -8.50
CA ALA A 77 -1.24 -6.93 -7.51
C ALA A 77 0.15 -6.94 -8.15
N ASN A 78 0.44 -7.90 -9.01
CA ASN A 78 1.72 -7.97 -9.73
C ASN A 78 1.92 -6.76 -10.65
N ASP A 79 0.87 -6.32 -11.34
CA ASP A 79 0.87 -5.12 -12.18
C ASP A 79 1.19 -3.87 -11.34
N LEU A 80 0.53 -3.71 -10.19
CA LEU A 80 0.84 -2.66 -9.21
C LEU A 80 2.30 -2.72 -8.73
N TYR A 81 2.83 -3.91 -8.41
CA TYR A 81 4.23 -4.05 -8.00
C TYR A 81 5.20 -3.70 -9.14
N SER A 82 4.85 -4.02 -10.39
CA SER A 82 5.70 -3.78 -11.56
C SER A 82 5.85 -2.30 -11.89
N THR A 83 4.82 -1.50 -11.56
CA THR A 83 4.81 -0.04 -11.79
C THR A 83 5.41 0.75 -10.61
N SER A 84 5.63 0.11 -9.46
CA SER A 84 6.21 0.76 -8.28
C SER A 84 7.74 0.87 -8.38
N GLN A 85 8.26 2.10 -8.31
CA GLN A 85 9.72 2.37 -8.36
C GLN A 85 10.47 1.87 -7.11
N GLN A 86 9.78 1.79 -5.97
CA GLN A 86 10.31 1.33 -4.70
C GLN A 86 9.46 0.18 -4.17
N ARG A 87 10.02 -0.62 -3.25
CA ARG A 87 9.29 -1.73 -2.65
C ARG A 87 8.11 -1.21 -1.83
N LEU A 88 6.92 -1.76 -2.06
CA LEU A 88 5.74 -1.47 -1.25
C LEU A 88 5.83 -2.21 0.09
N ASN A 89 5.53 -1.50 1.17
CA ASN A 89 5.34 -2.02 2.52
C ASN A 89 3.83 -2.04 2.81
N LEU A 90 3.27 -3.22 3.01
CA LEU A 90 1.84 -3.40 3.29
C LEU A 90 1.50 -3.46 4.79
N GLY A 91 2.52 -3.37 5.65
CA GLY A 91 2.40 -3.56 7.10
C GLY A 91 1.64 -2.47 7.85
N GLN A 92 1.37 -1.34 7.20
CA GLN A 92 0.66 -0.19 7.77
C GLN A 92 -0.74 0.01 7.17
N ILE A 93 -1.24 -0.95 6.39
CA ILE A 93 -2.61 -0.88 5.87
C ILE A 93 -3.58 -0.94 7.06
N SER A 94 -4.36 0.13 7.22
CA SER A 94 -5.39 0.25 8.25
C SER A 94 -6.80 0.20 7.70
N ALA A 95 -6.97 0.35 6.38
CA ALA A 95 -8.28 0.36 5.74
C ALA A 95 -8.24 -0.39 4.40
N ILE A 96 -9.28 -1.19 4.14
CA ILE A 96 -9.54 -1.85 2.87
C ILE A 96 -10.94 -1.43 2.43
N LEU A 97 -11.04 -0.89 1.22
CA LEU A 97 -12.25 -0.34 0.64
C LEU A 97 -12.68 -1.20 -0.54
N PHE A 98 -13.90 -1.71 -0.48
CA PHE A 98 -14.51 -2.47 -1.57
C PHE A 98 -15.50 -1.59 -2.35
N SER A 99 -15.45 -1.63 -3.67
CA SER A 99 -16.53 -1.03 -4.46
C SER A 99 -17.83 -1.84 -4.36
N GLU A 100 -18.97 -1.17 -4.48
CA GLU A 100 -20.28 -1.84 -4.56
C GLU A 100 -20.35 -2.79 -5.77
N ARG A 101 -19.60 -2.50 -6.85
CA ARG A 101 -19.51 -3.35 -8.05
C ARG A 101 -18.84 -4.69 -7.75
N LEU A 102 -17.71 -4.68 -7.05
CA LEU A 102 -17.04 -5.89 -6.56
C LEU A 102 -17.97 -6.75 -5.68
N MET A 103 -18.75 -6.09 -4.81
CA MET A 103 -19.70 -6.76 -3.92
C MET A 103 -20.84 -7.43 -4.71
N LYS A 104 -21.41 -6.73 -5.70
CA LYS A 104 -22.50 -7.22 -6.56
C LYS A 104 -22.10 -8.45 -7.38
N GLU A 105 -20.82 -8.53 -7.76
CA GLU A 105 -20.25 -9.65 -8.49
C GLU A 105 -19.80 -10.82 -7.59
N ASN A 106 -20.10 -10.76 -6.28
CA ASN A 106 -19.75 -11.78 -5.28
C ASN A 106 -18.24 -12.11 -5.21
N LYS A 107 -17.37 -11.13 -5.49
CA LYS A 107 -15.90 -11.33 -5.54
C LYS A 107 -15.18 -11.09 -4.22
N VAL A 108 -15.87 -10.58 -3.21
CA VAL A 108 -15.28 -10.17 -1.92
C VAL A 108 -14.60 -11.34 -1.21
N GLY A 109 -15.20 -12.53 -1.22
CA GLY A 109 -14.63 -13.71 -0.58
C GLY A 109 -13.27 -14.11 -1.16
N GLU A 110 -13.16 -14.07 -2.50
CA GLU A 110 -11.91 -14.33 -3.23
C GLU A 110 -10.81 -13.33 -2.84
N VAL A 111 -11.18 -12.05 -2.77
CA VAL A 111 -10.26 -10.97 -2.35
C VAL A 111 -9.81 -11.15 -0.90
N LEU A 112 -10.72 -11.46 0.03
CA LEU A 112 -10.39 -11.67 1.44
C LEU A 112 -9.48 -12.88 1.64
N GLU A 113 -9.71 -13.98 0.90
CA GLU A 113 -8.83 -15.15 0.93
C GLU A 113 -7.41 -14.78 0.48
N LEU A 114 -7.29 -13.99 -0.60
CA LEU A 114 -6.01 -13.56 -1.12
C LEU A 114 -5.30 -12.59 -0.16
N ILE A 115 -6.01 -11.60 0.38
CA ILE A 115 -5.47 -10.69 1.41
C ILE A 115 -4.94 -11.48 2.61
N ASN A 116 -5.66 -12.50 3.05
CA ASN A 116 -5.23 -13.37 4.15
C ASN A 116 -3.92 -14.13 3.86
N ARG A 117 -3.64 -14.42 2.58
CA ARG A 117 -2.37 -15.04 2.16
C ARG A 117 -1.19 -14.07 2.20
N TYR A 118 -1.43 -12.75 2.11
CA TYR A 118 -0.39 -11.73 2.28
C TYR A 118 -0.14 -11.43 3.75
N ARG A 119 0.82 -12.14 4.34
CA ARG A 119 1.19 -12.05 5.77
C ARG A 119 1.59 -10.64 6.24
N GLU A 120 1.91 -9.73 5.32
CA GLU A 120 2.23 -8.34 5.65
C GLU A 120 0.99 -7.53 6.04
N ILE A 121 -0.19 -7.85 5.49
CA ILE A 121 -1.44 -7.16 5.81
C ILE A 121 -1.93 -7.66 7.17
N ARG A 122 -2.16 -6.72 8.09
CA ARG A 122 -2.64 -7.06 9.44
C ARG A 122 -4.15 -7.28 9.42
N TYR A 123 -4.63 -8.28 10.17
CA TYR A 123 -6.05 -8.56 10.38
C TYR A 123 -6.85 -7.42 11.07
N LEU A 124 -6.15 -6.38 11.55
CA LEU A 124 -6.74 -5.22 12.20
C LEU A 124 -7.16 -4.12 11.21
N ALA A 125 -6.96 -4.33 9.90
CA ALA A 125 -7.44 -3.40 8.90
C ALA A 125 -8.98 -3.36 8.88
N TRP A 126 -9.54 -2.15 8.91
CA TRP A 126 -10.97 -1.92 8.80
C TRP A 126 -11.46 -2.17 7.38
N LEU A 127 -12.61 -2.82 7.25
CA LEU A 127 -13.25 -3.07 5.96
C LEU A 127 -14.38 -2.06 5.74
N PHE A 128 -14.36 -1.41 4.59
CA PHE A 128 -15.38 -0.45 4.17
C PHE A 128 -15.92 -0.81 2.80
N SER A 129 -17.07 -0.24 2.46
CA SER A 129 -17.60 -0.29 1.09
C SER A 129 -18.03 1.08 0.62
N THR A 130 -17.95 1.32 -0.68
CA THR A 130 -18.36 2.59 -1.30
C THR A 130 -19.10 2.36 -2.62
N ARG A 131 -19.98 3.29 -2.98
CA ARG A 131 -20.59 3.37 -4.32
C ARG A 131 -19.76 4.18 -5.30
N GLU A 132 -18.94 5.10 -4.78
CA GLU A 132 -18.05 5.94 -5.56
C GLU A 132 -16.81 5.15 -6.02
N PRO A 133 -16.08 5.60 -7.05
CA PRO A 133 -14.82 4.99 -7.42
C PRO A 133 -13.84 4.97 -6.23
N PRO A 134 -13.23 3.81 -5.89
CA PRO A 134 -12.32 3.73 -4.75
C PRO A 134 -11.15 4.72 -4.85
N GLU A 135 -10.67 5.01 -6.05
CA GLU A 135 -9.63 6.01 -6.32
C GLU A 135 -9.99 7.40 -5.79
N GLU A 136 -11.23 7.86 -6.02
CA GLU A 136 -11.69 9.18 -5.59
C GLU A 136 -11.72 9.28 -4.05
N ILE A 137 -12.19 8.22 -3.39
CA ILE A 137 -12.21 8.13 -1.93
C ILE A 137 -10.79 8.15 -1.35
N LEU A 138 -9.85 7.44 -1.99
CA LEU A 138 -8.47 7.38 -1.53
C LEU A 138 -7.67 8.67 -1.80
N LEU A 139 -8.05 9.44 -2.82
CA LEU A 139 -7.47 10.76 -3.12
C LEU A 139 -8.08 11.89 -2.26
N ALA A 140 -9.24 11.65 -1.63
CA ALA A 140 -9.94 12.66 -0.86
C ALA A 140 -9.07 13.17 0.31
N THR A 141 -8.94 14.50 0.39
CA THR A 141 -8.24 15.14 1.51
C THR A 141 -9.23 15.38 2.66
N PRO A 142 -8.98 14.89 3.88
CA PRO A 142 -9.90 15.07 5.01
C PRO A 142 -10.04 16.56 5.37
N PHE A 143 -11.28 16.99 5.64
CA PHE A 143 -11.62 18.39 5.94
C PHE A 143 -10.79 18.99 7.08
N PHE A 144 -10.64 18.25 8.18
CA PHE A 144 -9.83 18.66 9.32
C PHE A 144 -8.33 18.38 9.15
N ARG A 145 -7.92 17.78 8.02
CA ARG A 145 -6.52 17.41 7.72
C ARG A 145 -5.84 16.53 8.77
N PHE A 146 -6.63 15.90 9.64
CA PHE A 146 -6.17 14.89 10.58
C PHE A 146 -6.53 13.49 10.07
N SER A 147 -5.66 12.52 10.37
CA SER A 147 -6.04 11.13 10.30
C SER A 147 -7.19 10.88 11.30
N PRO A 148 -8.23 10.11 10.96
CA PRO A 148 -9.36 9.83 11.85
C PRO A 148 -8.99 9.23 13.21
N ASN A 149 -7.77 8.71 13.36
CA ASN A 149 -7.24 8.10 14.59
C ASN A 149 -6.46 9.08 15.49
N ALA A 150 -6.65 10.40 15.34
CA ALA A 150 -6.05 11.42 16.19
C ALA A 150 -6.77 11.58 17.53
#